data_AF-A0A7J3UZY5-F1
#
_entry.id   AF-A0A7J3UZY5-F1
#
_cell.length_a   1.000
_cell.length_b   1.000
_cell.length_c   1.000
_cell.angle_alpha   90.00
_cell.angle_beta   90.00
_cell.angle_gamma   90.00
#
_symmetry.space_group_name_H-M   'P 1'
#
loop_
_entity.id
_entity.type
_entity.pdbx_description
1 polymer ?
#
loop_
_entity_poly.entity_id
_entity_poly.type
_entity_poly.pdbx_seq_one_letter_code
_entity_poly.pdbx_strand_id
1 'polypeptide(L)'
;MLLSIYGIELDVPKEYFVSITKGSLYFKGDLEVSDHFKHVIRVFWDDLDEFRKIYPSPQDFFEEKVSAIKNDRDLVGITSDVFSWGGADANHPAHFHKISYSTKKRFTKELHHCIIGLVAFCEVCSRRYLLFNEYYENKNEFEETALKILGSFRCRCGKDED
;
A
#
# COMPACT_ATOMS: atom_id res chain seq x y z
N MET A 1 7.74 -8.40 15.19
CA MET A 1 7.31 -7.47 16.26
C MET A 1 5.98 -6.92 15.83
N LEU A 2 5.03 -6.75 16.75
CA LEU A 2 3.78 -6.10 16.43
C LEU A 2 3.93 -4.59 16.59
N LEU A 3 3.88 -3.86 15.47
CA LEU A 3 3.71 -2.41 15.47
C LEU A 3 2.21 -2.13 15.61
N SER A 4 1.80 -1.32 16.58
CA SER A 4 0.40 -0.89 16.75
C SER A 4 0.35 0.61 17.03
N ILE A 5 -0.22 1.38 16.10
CA ILE A 5 -0.32 2.84 16.22
C ILE A 5 -1.43 3.40 15.33
N TYR A 6 -2.17 4.41 15.80
CA TYR A 6 -3.26 5.05 15.04
C TYR A 6 -4.27 4.06 14.43
N GLY A 7 -4.59 2.98 15.14
CA GLY A 7 -5.51 1.95 14.64
C GLY A 7 -4.93 1.02 13.56
N ILE A 8 -3.64 1.15 13.24
CA ILE A 8 -2.89 0.29 12.33
C ILE A 8 -2.13 -0.75 13.17
N GLU A 9 -2.28 -2.02 12.84
CA GLU A 9 -1.45 -3.11 13.33
C GLU A 9 -0.68 -3.76 12.16
N LEU A 10 0.63 -3.95 12.33
CA LEU A 10 1.52 -4.56 11.34
C LEU A 10 2.54 -5.49 12.00
N ASP A 11 2.77 -6.66 11.40
CA ASP A 11 3.83 -7.58 11.80
C ASP A 11 5.13 -7.18 11.07
N VAL A 12 5.99 -6.44 11.78
CA VAL A 12 7.24 -5.85 11.24
C VAL A 12 8.47 -6.57 11.84
N PRO A 13 9.54 -6.83 11.07
CA PRO A 13 10.79 -7.34 11.63
C PRO A 13 11.39 -6.40 12.67
N LYS A 14 12.09 -6.95 13.67
CA LYS A 14 12.57 -6.16 14.84
C LYS A 14 13.72 -5.22 14.48
N GLU A 15 14.44 -5.56 13.43
CA GLU A 15 15.59 -4.87 12.89
C GLU A 15 15.22 -3.72 11.94
N TYR A 16 13.93 -3.48 11.71
CA TYR A 16 13.46 -2.43 10.81
C TYR A 16 13.25 -1.12 11.57
N PHE A 17 13.53 -0.03 10.87
CA PHE A 17 13.23 1.32 11.34
C PHE A 17 11.77 1.65 11.06
N VAL A 18 11.11 2.29 12.02
CA VAL A 18 9.77 2.84 11.86
C VAL A 18 9.87 4.36 12.06
N SER A 19 9.46 5.11 11.05
CA SER A 19 9.40 6.57 11.08
C SER A 19 7.96 7.01 10.91
N ILE A 20 7.53 8.00 11.69
CA ILE A 20 6.21 8.60 11.56
C ILE A 20 6.41 10.05 11.22
N THR A 21 5.74 10.52 10.17
CA THR A 21 5.89 11.89 9.72
C THR A 21 5.40 12.87 10.78
N LYS A 22 6.18 13.94 10.95
CA LYS A 22 5.87 14.99 11.93
C LYS A 22 4.54 15.64 11.55
N GLY A 23 3.60 15.66 12.50
CA GLY A 23 2.27 16.24 12.30
C GLY A 23 1.19 15.21 11.93
N SER A 24 1.54 13.92 11.83
CA SER A 24 0.55 12.84 11.74
C SER A 24 -0.42 12.89 12.92
N LEU A 25 -1.71 12.76 12.62
CA LEU A 25 -2.83 12.73 13.54
C LEU A 25 -3.49 11.34 13.50
N TYR A 26 -4.36 11.06 14.47
CA TYR A 26 -5.12 9.80 14.48
C TYR A 26 -5.93 9.56 13.19
N PHE A 27 -6.54 10.61 12.63
CA PHE A 27 -7.39 10.51 11.43
C PHE A 27 -6.64 10.64 10.11
N LYS A 28 -5.44 11.22 10.12
CA LYS A 28 -4.66 11.45 8.91
C LYS A 28 -3.18 11.47 9.21
N GLY A 29 -2.40 10.76 8.43
CA GLY A 29 -0.95 10.80 8.54
C GLY A 29 -0.28 9.76 7.67
N ASP A 30 1.02 9.67 7.88
CA ASP A 30 1.85 8.68 7.22
C ASP A 30 2.96 8.17 8.13
N LEU A 31 3.35 6.93 7.86
CA LEU A 31 4.51 6.28 8.45
C LEU A 31 5.26 5.48 7.39
N GLU A 32 6.54 5.30 7.64
CA GLU A 32 7.46 4.51 6.83
C GLU A 32 8.06 3.40 7.68
N VAL A 33 8.12 2.21 7.10
CA VAL A 33 8.80 1.04 7.65
C VAL A 33 9.93 0.70 6.70
N SER A 34 11.18 0.74 7.16
CA SER A 34 12.34 0.56 6.30
C SER A 34 13.42 -0.33 6.90
N ASP A 35 14.11 -1.09 6.07
CA ASP A 35 15.28 -1.86 6.48
C ASP A 35 16.60 -1.06 6.40
N HIS A 36 17.71 -1.70 6.74
CA HIS A 36 19.04 -1.08 6.64
C HIS A 36 19.50 -0.82 5.18
N PHE A 37 18.88 -1.46 4.20
CA PHE A 37 19.15 -1.28 2.77
C PHE A 37 18.27 -0.20 2.13
N LYS A 38 17.43 0.47 2.93
CA LYS A 38 16.49 1.51 2.49
C LYS A 38 15.39 0.99 1.57
N HIS A 39 15.04 -0.29 1.66
CA HIS A 39 13.75 -0.75 1.15
C HIS A 39 12.66 -0.19 2.05
N VAL A 40 11.62 0.41 1.49
CA VAL A 40 10.60 1.15 2.25
C VAL A 40 9.20 0.63 1.94
N ILE A 41 8.45 0.36 3.00
CA ILE A 41 6.99 0.25 2.96
C ILE A 41 6.42 1.54 3.50
N ARG A 42 5.58 2.19 2.71
CA ARG A 42 4.87 3.41 3.08
C ARG A 42 3.45 3.06 3.49
N VAL A 43 2.96 3.71 4.53
CA VAL A 43 1.60 3.56 5.02
C VAL A 43 1.01 4.94 5.19
N PHE A 44 -0.11 5.17 4.51
CA PHE A 44 -0.89 6.41 4.58
C PHE A 44 -2.28 6.09 5.11
N TRP A 45 -2.79 6.94 5.99
CA TRP A 45 -4.20 6.92 6.37
C TRP A 45 -4.79 8.31 6.27
N ASP A 46 -6.07 8.37 5.92
CA ASP A 46 -6.79 9.63 5.73
C ASP A 46 -8.30 9.39 5.87
N ASP A 47 -9.05 10.49 5.82
CA ASP A 47 -10.50 10.49 5.79
C ASP A 47 -11.05 9.67 4.60
N LEU A 48 -11.98 8.76 4.89
CA LEU A 48 -12.59 7.90 3.88
C LEU A 48 -13.61 8.65 3.02
N ASP A 49 -14.36 9.58 3.59
CA ASP A 49 -15.47 10.25 2.92
C ASP A 49 -14.97 11.14 1.79
N GLU A 50 -13.88 11.88 2.00
CA GLU A 50 -13.22 12.65 0.95
C GLU A 50 -12.65 11.76 -0.15
N PHE A 51 -12.05 10.62 0.21
CA PHE A 51 -11.48 9.69 -0.76
C PHE A 51 -12.56 9.05 -1.65
N ARG A 52 -13.70 8.68 -1.06
CA ARG A 52 -14.82 8.04 -1.75
C ARG A 52 -15.51 8.88 -2.78
N LYS A 53 -15.42 10.21 -2.67
CA LYS A 53 -15.91 11.12 -3.71
C LYS A 53 -15.22 10.87 -5.06
N ILE A 54 -14.00 10.34 -5.03
CA ILE A 54 -13.19 10.05 -6.22
C ILE A 54 -13.15 8.55 -6.49
N TYR A 55 -12.96 7.74 -5.45
CA TYR A 55 -12.81 6.28 -5.55
C TYR A 55 -13.82 5.57 -4.63
N PRO A 56 -15.01 5.21 -5.14
CA PRO A 56 -16.07 4.62 -4.33
C PRO A 56 -15.67 3.31 -3.64
N SER A 57 -14.78 2.53 -4.26
CA SER A 57 -14.23 1.29 -3.73
C SER A 57 -12.70 1.25 -3.82
N PRO A 58 -12.04 0.37 -3.03
CA PRO A 58 -10.59 0.13 -3.16
C PRO A 58 -10.21 -0.37 -4.57
N GLN A 59 -11.11 -1.09 -5.23
CA GLN A 59 -10.95 -1.57 -6.61
C GLN A 59 -10.88 -0.40 -7.60
N ASP A 60 -11.73 0.61 -7.46
CA ASP A 60 -11.75 1.78 -8.37
C ASP A 60 -10.40 2.53 -8.33
N PHE A 61 -9.82 2.68 -7.14
CA PHE A 61 -8.49 3.28 -6.99
C PHE A 61 -7.41 2.47 -7.73
N PHE A 62 -7.44 1.13 -7.61
CA PHE A 62 -6.51 0.27 -8.31
C PHE A 62 -6.68 0.36 -9.83
N GLU A 63 -7.92 0.33 -10.32
CA GLU A 63 -8.22 0.40 -11.75
C GLU A 63 -7.76 1.72 -12.35
N GLU A 64 -7.96 2.84 -11.64
CA GLU A 64 -7.45 4.15 -12.07
C GLU A 64 -5.92 4.14 -12.16
N LYS A 65 -5.21 3.57 -11.17
CA LYS A 65 -3.75 3.46 -11.19
C LYS A 65 -3.24 2.60 -12.35
N VAL A 66 -3.86 1.45 -12.59
CA VAL A 66 -3.52 0.59 -13.73
C VAL A 66 -3.81 1.28 -15.05
N SER A 67 -4.94 1.99 -15.16
CA SER A 67 -5.31 2.77 -16.33
C SER A 67 -4.30 3.89 -16.61
N ALA A 68 -3.86 4.62 -15.58
CA ALA A 68 -2.84 5.65 -15.69
C ALA A 68 -1.52 5.09 -16.24
N ILE A 69 -1.07 3.92 -15.76
CA ILE A 69 0.13 3.24 -16.28
C ILE A 69 -0.08 2.79 -17.74
N LYS A 70 -1.25 2.22 -18.06
CA LYS A 70 -1.60 1.80 -19.43
C LYS A 70 -1.61 2.95 -20.43
N ASN A 71 -1.89 4.17 -19.97
CA ASN A 71 -1.89 5.38 -20.78
C ASN A 71 -0.50 6.01 -20.94
N ASP A 72 0.55 5.45 -20.31
CA ASP A 72 1.92 5.89 -20.55
C ASP A 72 2.37 5.52 -21.96
N ARG A 73 2.74 6.54 -22.75
CA ARG A 73 3.24 6.37 -24.13
C ARG A 73 4.54 5.56 -24.22
N ASP A 74 5.32 5.53 -23.13
CA ASP A 74 6.60 4.87 -23.05
C ASP A 74 6.44 3.44 -22.50
N LEU A 75 5.21 2.96 -22.24
CA LEU A 75 4.93 1.62 -21.72
C LEU A 75 5.32 0.52 -22.73
N VAL A 76 6.04 -0.48 -22.24
CA VAL A 76 6.44 -1.68 -23.00
C VAL A 76 5.57 -2.88 -22.62
N GLY A 77 5.33 -3.06 -21.33
CA GLY A 77 4.52 -4.17 -20.83
C GLY A 77 4.01 -3.92 -19.41
N ILE A 78 2.91 -4.58 -19.07
CA ILE A 78 2.28 -4.51 -17.75
C ILE A 78 1.65 -5.86 -17.41
N THR A 79 1.80 -6.28 -16.16
CA THR A 79 1.13 -7.43 -15.56
C THR A 79 0.61 -7.03 -14.17
N SER A 80 -0.52 -7.57 -13.77
CA SER A 80 -1.11 -7.32 -12.46
C SER A 80 -1.58 -8.60 -11.82
N ASP A 81 -1.21 -8.79 -10.55
CA ASP A 81 -1.65 -9.90 -9.71
C ASP A 81 -2.51 -9.36 -8.57
N VAL A 82 -3.57 -10.09 -8.22
CA VAL A 82 -4.45 -9.75 -7.10
C VAL A 82 -4.30 -10.82 -6.04
N PHE A 83 -4.13 -10.39 -4.79
CA PHE A 83 -3.98 -11.25 -3.63
C PHE A 83 -5.23 -11.18 -2.76
N SER A 84 -5.52 -12.26 -2.05
CA SER A 84 -6.46 -12.22 -0.94
C SER A 84 -5.80 -11.57 0.27
N TRP A 85 -6.52 -10.65 0.92
CA TRP A 85 -6.14 -10.13 2.23
C TRP A 85 -7.10 -10.68 3.28
N GLY A 86 -6.56 -11.33 4.31
CA GLY A 86 -7.36 -12.06 5.31
C GLY A 86 -8.25 -11.18 6.18
N GLY A 87 -8.02 -9.86 6.22
CA GLY A 87 -8.85 -8.91 6.95
C GLY A 87 -10.02 -8.33 6.15
N ALA A 88 -10.22 -8.76 4.89
CA ALA A 88 -11.28 -8.21 4.06
C ALA A 88 -12.66 -8.68 4.53
N ASP A 89 -13.53 -7.74 4.86
CA ASP A 89 -14.94 -7.99 5.22
C ASP A 89 -15.83 -6.82 4.79
N ALA A 90 -17.11 -6.83 5.17
CA ALA A 90 -18.06 -5.77 4.80
C ALA A 90 -17.74 -4.40 5.41
N ASN A 91 -17.07 -4.37 6.58
CA ASN A 91 -16.63 -3.16 7.25
C ASN A 91 -15.20 -2.75 6.82
N HIS A 92 -14.48 -3.66 6.18
CA HIS A 92 -13.12 -3.48 5.69
C HIS A 92 -12.98 -3.95 4.25
N PRO A 93 -13.69 -3.35 3.28
CA PRO A 93 -13.45 -3.68 1.89
C PRO A 93 -12.01 -3.30 1.55
N ALA A 94 -11.33 -4.17 0.80
CA ALA A 94 -9.93 -3.98 0.48
C ALA A 94 -9.58 -4.53 -0.90
N HIS A 95 -8.47 -4.02 -1.44
CA HIS A 95 -7.86 -4.51 -2.67
C HIS A 95 -6.35 -4.62 -2.48
N PHE A 96 -5.84 -5.85 -2.55
CA PHE A 96 -4.41 -6.16 -2.41
C PHE A 96 -3.86 -6.63 -3.76
N HIS A 97 -2.85 -5.94 -4.27
CA HIS A 97 -2.35 -6.17 -5.62
C HIS A 97 -0.84 -6.03 -5.73
N LYS A 98 -0.31 -6.56 -6.84
CA LYS A 98 1.01 -6.25 -7.38
C LYS A 98 0.84 -5.81 -8.83
N ILE A 99 1.47 -4.70 -9.21
CA ILE A 99 1.56 -4.23 -10.60
C ILE A 99 3.04 -4.25 -10.97
N SER A 100 3.39 -5.06 -11.97
CA SER A 100 4.72 -5.05 -12.58
C SER A 100 4.62 -4.46 -13.97
N TYR A 101 5.44 -3.47 -14.30
CA TYR A 101 5.42 -2.84 -15.61
C TYR A 101 6.81 -2.39 -16.04
N SER A 102 7.02 -2.17 -17.33
CA SER A 102 8.26 -1.61 -17.84
C SER A 102 8.03 -0.46 -18.80
N THR A 103 8.91 0.54 -18.74
CA THR A 103 8.87 1.72 -19.60
C THR A 103 10.18 1.88 -20.36
N LYS A 104 10.11 2.41 -21.58
CA LYS A 104 11.29 2.64 -22.42
C LYS A 104 11.13 3.89 -23.26
N LYS A 105 11.79 4.96 -22.80
CA LYS A 105 11.94 6.19 -23.58
C LYS A 105 12.88 5.98 -24.76
N ARG A 106 12.72 6.82 -25.79
CA ARG A 106 13.59 6.81 -26.97
C ARG A 106 15.05 7.01 -26.55
N PHE A 107 15.93 6.11 -27.00
CA PHE A 107 17.37 6.10 -26.69
C PHE A 107 17.75 5.87 -25.22
N THR A 108 16.84 5.37 -24.37
CA THR A 108 17.16 4.97 -23.00
C THR A 108 17.14 3.46 -22.81
N LYS A 109 17.67 3.01 -21.67
CA LYS A 109 17.44 1.65 -21.19
C LYS A 109 15.96 1.48 -20.79
N GLU A 110 15.48 0.25 -20.86
CA GLU A 110 14.18 -0.13 -20.30
C GLU A 110 14.28 -0.10 -18.78
N LEU A 111 13.27 0.50 -18.14
CA LEU A 111 13.14 0.59 -16.69
C LEU A 111 12.01 -0.33 -16.27
N HIS A 112 12.27 -1.17 -15.28
CA HIS A 112 11.27 -2.06 -14.69
C HIS A 112 10.78 -1.45 -13.39
N HIS A 113 9.48 -1.53 -13.19
CA HIS A 113 8.77 -0.95 -12.06
C HIS A 113 7.90 -2.03 -11.45
N CYS A 114 7.88 -2.09 -10.13
CA CYS A 114 6.94 -2.93 -9.41
C CYS A 114 6.34 -2.16 -8.24
N ILE A 115 5.02 -2.27 -8.10
CA ILE A 115 4.25 -1.69 -7.01
C ILE A 115 3.44 -2.80 -6.36
N ILE A 116 3.65 -3.02 -5.06
CA ILE A 116 2.84 -3.93 -4.24
C ILE A 116 2.02 -3.05 -3.32
N GLY A 117 0.70 -3.11 -3.41
CA GLY A 117 -0.19 -2.16 -2.75
C GLY A 117 -1.41 -2.82 -2.12
N LEU A 118 -1.71 -2.45 -0.88
CA LEU A 118 -2.96 -2.76 -0.18
C LEU A 118 -3.71 -1.45 0.07
N VAL A 119 -4.93 -1.36 -0.47
CA VAL A 119 -5.89 -0.33 -0.08
C VAL A 119 -6.99 -0.98 0.71
N ALA A 120 -7.26 -0.47 1.90
CA ALA A 120 -8.33 -0.96 2.76
C ALA A 120 -9.14 0.23 3.28
N PHE A 121 -10.46 0.11 3.26
CA PHE A 121 -11.34 1.06 3.93
C PHE A 121 -11.70 0.53 5.33
N CYS A 122 -12.13 1.43 6.19
CA CYS A 122 -12.68 1.13 7.50
C CYS A 122 -14.00 1.90 7.63
N GLU A 123 -15.11 1.20 7.44
CA GLU A 123 -16.47 1.78 7.56
C GLU A 123 -16.78 2.24 8.98
N VAL A 124 -16.19 1.58 9.98
CA VAL A 124 -16.46 1.85 11.40
C VAL A 124 -15.83 3.17 11.85
N CYS A 125 -14.62 3.45 11.37
CA CYS A 125 -13.81 4.57 11.80
C CYS A 125 -13.69 5.67 10.74
N SER A 126 -14.42 5.52 9.61
CA SER A 126 -14.38 6.40 8.44
C SER A 126 -12.97 6.75 7.97
N ARG A 127 -12.09 5.75 7.90
CA ARG A 127 -10.70 5.92 7.42
C ARG A 127 -10.40 5.03 6.25
N ARG A 128 -9.54 5.53 5.36
CA ARG A 128 -8.84 4.70 4.38
C ARG A 128 -7.42 4.45 4.83
N TYR A 129 -6.88 3.32 4.43
CA TYR A 129 -5.48 2.96 4.56
C TYR A 129 -4.93 2.61 3.18
N LEU A 130 -3.76 3.14 2.86
CA LEU A 130 -2.99 2.81 1.68
C LEU A 130 -1.60 2.39 2.14
N LEU A 131 -1.28 1.13 1.96
CA LEU A 131 0.04 0.59 2.24
C LEU A 131 0.67 0.18 0.92
N PHE A 132 1.93 0.54 0.68
CA PHE A 132 2.60 0.08 -0.53
C PHE A 132 4.12 0.04 -0.40
N ASN A 133 4.71 -0.78 -1.26
CA ASN A 133 6.13 -0.80 -1.57
C ASN A 133 6.29 -0.60 -3.09
N GLU A 134 7.25 0.23 -3.49
CA GLU A 134 7.61 0.43 -4.90
C GLU A 134 9.11 0.24 -5.06
N TYR A 135 9.52 -0.42 -6.15
CA TYR A 135 10.93 -0.63 -6.50
C TYR A 135 11.12 -0.70 -8.01
N TYR A 136 12.38 -0.51 -8.43
CA TYR A 136 12.76 -0.31 -9.84
C TYR A 136 13.73 -1.37 -10.34
N GLU A 137 13.40 -2.66 -10.19
CA GLU A 137 14.25 -3.78 -10.59
C GLU A 137 13.44 -4.98 -11.07
N ASN A 138 14.03 -5.83 -11.91
CA ASN A 138 13.39 -7.04 -12.43
C ASN A 138 13.11 -8.11 -11.36
N LYS A 139 13.93 -8.12 -10.31
CA LYS A 139 13.79 -9.01 -9.15
C LYS A 139 14.21 -8.22 -7.92
N ASN A 140 13.48 -8.39 -6.83
CA ASN A 140 13.81 -7.76 -5.56
C ASN A 140 13.68 -8.78 -4.44
N GLU A 141 14.76 -9.03 -3.71
CA GLU A 141 14.78 -9.95 -2.56
C GLU A 141 13.85 -9.46 -1.43
N PHE A 142 13.52 -8.17 -1.41
CA PHE A 142 12.59 -7.57 -0.47
C PHE A 142 11.12 -7.90 -0.78
N GLU A 143 10.78 -8.34 -2.00
CA GLU A 143 9.40 -8.53 -2.45
C GLU A 143 8.59 -9.45 -1.51
N GLU A 144 9.14 -10.60 -1.14
CA GLU A 144 8.46 -11.54 -0.23
C GLU A 144 8.23 -10.93 1.15
N THR A 145 9.18 -10.12 1.63
CA THR A 145 9.07 -9.45 2.92
C THR A 145 8.04 -8.33 2.86
N ALA A 146 8.00 -7.57 1.78
CA ALA A 146 6.97 -6.57 1.53
C ALA A 146 5.58 -7.20 1.52
N LEU A 147 5.38 -8.30 0.80
CA LEU A 147 4.10 -9.03 0.78
C LEU A 147 3.67 -9.50 2.16
N LYS A 148 4.61 -10.02 2.97
CA LYS A 148 4.33 -10.45 4.35
C LYS A 148 3.91 -9.29 5.25
N ILE A 149 4.66 -8.19 5.22
CA ILE A 149 4.35 -7.01 6.06
C ILE A 149 3.02 -6.39 5.62
N LEU A 150 2.83 -6.13 4.32
CA LEU A 150 1.58 -5.57 3.78
C LEU A 150 0.37 -6.46 4.09
N GLY A 151 0.51 -7.77 3.86
CA GLY A 151 -0.54 -8.76 4.12
C GLY A 151 -0.86 -8.94 5.62
N SER A 152 0.05 -8.55 6.52
CA SER A 152 -0.17 -8.61 7.98
C SER A 152 -1.02 -7.47 8.53
N PHE A 153 -1.35 -6.47 7.71
CA PHE A 153 -2.13 -5.32 8.13
C PHE A 153 -3.42 -5.75 8.82
N ARG A 154 -3.70 -5.14 9.97
CA ARG A 154 -4.96 -5.26 10.71
C ARG A 154 -5.45 -3.86 11.08
N CYS A 155 -6.72 -3.59 10.80
CA CYS A 155 -7.41 -2.40 11.29
C CYS A 155 -7.93 -2.66 12.71
N ARG A 156 -7.59 -1.79 13.66
CA ARG A 156 -8.13 -1.82 15.03
C ARG A 156 -9.28 -0.83 15.20
N CYS A 157 -10.32 -0.91 14.38
CA CYS A 157 -11.54 -0.17 14.68
C CYS A 157 -12.32 -0.84 15.83
N GLY A 158 -12.96 -0.06 16.69
CA GLY A 158 -13.85 -0.58 17.73
C GLY A 158 -13.16 -1.22 18.95
N LYS A 159 -11.84 -1.07 19.10
CA LYS A 159 -11.09 -1.52 20.30
C LYS A 159 -10.67 -0.36 21.22
N ASP A 160 -11.37 0.77 21.13
CA ASP A 160 -11.15 1.97 21.95
C ASP A 160 -12.11 2.04 23.16
N GLU A 161 -12.81 0.94 23.51
CA GLU A 161 -13.76 0.86 24.65
C GLU A 161 -13.39 -0.19 25.73
N ASP A 162 -12.11 -0.57 25.88
CA ASP A 162 -11.63 -1.32 27.05
C ASP A 162 -10.48 -0.59 27.77
#